data_AF-A0A314W9T2-F1
#
_entry.id   AF-A0A314W9T2-F1
#
_cell.length_a   1.000
_cell.length_b   1.000
_cell.length_c   1.000
_cell.angle_alpha   90.00
_cell.angle_beta   90.00
_cell.angle_gamma   90.00
#
_symmetry.space_group_name_H-M   'P 1'
#
loop_
_entity.id
_entity.type
_entity.pdbx_description
1 polymer ?
#
loop_
_entity_poly.entity_id
_entity_poly.type
_entity_poly.pdbx_seq_one_letter_code
_entity_poly.pdbx_strand_id
1 'polypeptide(L)'
;MPKNGSYARAEQLATLEEFIHNLKTDKRIPNWIESVHSYKKLSKIQMANLNEISKIYRNASKVPKELSVELAKTTALAQDSWANARRKNQPEDLIPLLKKIIDLKRSEADCLRENNQDRYEALLQ
;
A
#
# COMPACT_ATOMS: atom_id res chain seq x y z
N MET A 1 -22.53 0.37 -3.36
CA MET A 1 -22.33 1.63 -4.08
C MET A 1 -23.36 1.70 -5.21
N PRO A 2 -23.94 2.86 -5.57
CA PRO A 2 -24.87 2.94 -6.70
C PRO A 2 -24.22 2.49 -8.00
N LYS A 3 -25.05 2.03 -8.95
CA LYS A 3 -24.62 1.61 -10.29
C LYS A 3 -23.84 2.78 -10.93
N ASN A 4 -22.67 2.50 -11.50
CA ASN A 4 -21.72 3.46 -12.11
C ASN A 4 -20.89 4.33 -11.13
N GLY A 5 -20.96 4.13 -9.81
CA GLY A 5 -20.12 4.85 -8.85
C GLY A 5 -18.64 4.40 -8.81
N SER A 6 -18.29 3.32 -9.52
CA SER A 6 -16.99 2.64 -9.42
C SER A 6 -15.82 3.56 -9.67
N TYR A 7 -15.90 4.30 -10.78
CA TYR A 7 -14.83 5.18 -11.22
C TYR A 7 -14.59 6.31 -10.23
N ALA A 8 -15.65 7.02 -9.81
CA ALA A 8 -15.53 8.11 -8.86
C ALA A 8 -14.94 7.65 -7.51
N ARG A 9 -15.33 6.45 -7.03
CA ARG A 9 -14.73 5.86 -5.83
C ARG A 9 -13.26 5.51 -6.02
N ALA A 10 -12.88 4.98 -7.18
CA ALA A 10 -11.49 4.67 -7.48
C ALA A 10 -10.61 5.93 -7.46
N GLU A 11 -11.09 7.06 -8.03
CA GLU A 11 -10.39 8.35 -7.93
C GLU A 11 -10.28 8.85 -6.48
N GLN A 12 -11.35 8.74 -5.70
CA GLN A 12 -11.34 9.14 -4.29
C GLN A 12 -10.31 8.34 -3.47
N LEU A 13 -10.23 7.03 -3.71
CA LEU A 13 -9.26 6.16 -3.04
C LEU A 13 -7.83 6.44 -3.50
N ALA A 14 -7.62 6.73 -4.79
CA ALA A 14 -6.33 7.14 -5.33
C ALA A 14 -5.83 8.44 -4.67
N THR A 15 -6.70 9.45 -4.59
CA THR A 15 -6.40 10.72 -3.92
C THR A 15 -6.10 10.52 -2.43
N LEU A 16 -6.90 9.71 -1.74
CA LEU A 16 -6.66 9.44 -0.33
C LEU A 16 -5.33 8.72 -0.10
N GLU A 17 -4.98 7.76 -0.97
CA GLU A 17 -3.70 7.06 -0.89
C GLU A 17 -2.52 8.01 -1.11
N GLU A 18 -2.64 9.00 -2.00
CA GLU A 18 -1.61 10.02 -2.16
C GLU A 18 -1.37 10.80 -0.86
N PHE A 19 -2.43 11.25 -0.18
CA PHE A 19 -2.29 11.94 1.10
C PHE A 19 -1.70 11.04 2.18
N ILE A 20 -2.20 9.80 2.29
CA ILE A 20 -1.71 8.82 3.27
C ILE A 20 -0.22 8.51 3.02
N HIS A 21 0.17 8.34 1.77
CA HIS A 21 1.56 8.08 1.38
C HIS A 21 2.45 9.23 1.84
N ASN A 22 2.09 10.48 1.53
CA ASN A 22 2.84 11.66 1.95
C ASN A 22 2.97 11.76 3.48
N LEU A 23 1.92 11.41 4.23
CA LEU A 23 1.96 11.36 5.69
C LEU A 23 2.90 10.26 6.21
N LYS A 24 2.90 9.09 5.59
CA LYS A 24 3.74 7.95 5.99
C LYS A 24 5.21 8.12 5.60
N THR A 25 5.53 8.96 4.63
CA THR A 25 6.90 9.17 4.11
C THR A 25 7.46 10.56 4.44
N ASP A 26 6.81 11.31 5.33
CA ASP A 26 7.26 12.62 5.77
C ASP A 26 8.69 12.55 6.34
N LYS A 27 9.59 13.38 5.78
CA LYS A 27 11.02 13.41 6.14
C LYS A 27 11.29 13.82 7.58
N ARG A 28 10.28 14.32 8.31
CA ARG A 28 10.37 14.64 9.75
C ARG A 28 10.28 13.40 10.64
N ILE A 29 9.73 12.29 10.14
CA ILE A 29 9.51 11.07 10.94
C ILE A 29 10.80 10.51 11.55
N PRO A 30 11.92 10.34 10.80
CA PRO A 30 13.18 9.87 11.38
C PRO A 30 13.66 10.74 12.55
N ASN A 31 13.58 12.07 12.40
CA ASN A 31 13.98 13.02 13.44
C ASN A 31 13.10 12.89 14.69
N TRP A 32 11.79 12.67 14.51
CA TRP A 32 10.90 12.42 15.65
C TRP A 32 11.24 11.12 16.35
N ILE A 33 11.48 10.03 15.62
CA ILE A 33 11.89 8.73 16.19
C ILE A 33 13.19 8.88 16.99
N GLU A 34 14.21 9.51 16.42
CA GLU A 34 15.50 9.76 17.08
C GLU A 34 15.34 10.60 18.35
N SER A 35 14.51 11.65 18.30
CA SER A 35 14.23 12.49 19.47
C SER A 35 13.60 11.68 20.62
N VAL A 36 12.77 10.68 20.34
CA VAL A 36 12.14 9.84 21.36
C VAL A 36 13.14 8.85 21.98
N HIS A 37 14.17 8.42 21.22
CA HIS A 37 15.24 7.59 21.78
C HIS A 37 16.09 8.31 22.84
N SER A 38 16.10 9.65 22.86
CA SER A 38 16.80 10.43 23.88
C SER A 38 16.14 10.41 25.26
N TYR A 39 14.91 9.89 25.39
CA TYR A 39 14.21 9.81 26.67
C TYR A 39 14.71 8.62 27.50
N LYS A 40 14.99 8.88 28.79
CA LYS A 40 15.72 7.94 29.67
C LYS A 40 15.07 6.57 29.87
N LYS A 41 13.73 6.43 29.76
CA LYS A 41 13.03 5.13 29.88
C LYS A 41 11.71 5.13 29.11
N LEU A 42 11.68 4.41 27.99
CA LEU A 42 10.44 4.03 27.31
C LEU A 42 9.87 2.74 27.91
N SER A 43 8.56 2.65 28.03
CA SER A 43 7.88 1.39 28.33
C SER A 43 8.03 0.41 27.17
N LYS A 44 7.80 -0.89 27.43
CA LYS A 44 7.83 -1.92 26.38
C LYS A 44 6.84 -1.61 25.24
N ILE A 45 5.66 -1.06 25.57
CA ILE A 45 4.63 -0.71 24.59
C ILE A 45 5.09 0.49 23.73
N GLN A 46 5.68 1.51 24.37
CA GLN A 46 6.20 2.68 23.64
C GLN A 46 7.32 2.28 22.68
N MET A 47 8.23 1.40 23.12
CA MET A 47 9.30 0.87 22.28
C MET A 47 8.75 0.04 21.10
N ALA A 48 7.74 -0.81 21.34
CA ALA A 48 7.08 -1.57 20.28
C ALA A 48 6.42 -0.65 19.24
N ASN A 49 5.73 0.41 19.70
CA ASN A 49 5.13 1.40 18.80
C ASN A 49 6.17 2.14 17.95
N LEU A 50 7.32 2.53 18.52
CA LEU A 50 8.39 3.16 17.74
C LEU A 50 8.96 2.23 16.67
N ASN A 51 9.15 0.94 17.01
CA ASN A 51 9.61 -0.06 16.06
C ASN A 51 8.61 -0.22 14.90
N GLU A 52 7.32 -0.25 15.20
CA GLU A 52 6.27 -0.37 14.17
C GLU A 52 6.19 0.89 13.29
N ILE A 53 6.24 2.09 13.89
CA ILE A 53 6.28 3.35 13.15
C ILE A 53 7.51 3.39 12.22
N SER A 54 8.68 2.96 12.72
CA SER A 54 9.91 2.88 11.93
C SER A 54 9.78 1.90 10.76
N LYS A 55 9.16 0.72 11.00
CA LYS A 55 8.89 -0.28 9.97
C LYS A 55 7.96 0.27 8.90
N ILE A 56 6.85 0.91 9.30
CA ILE A 56 5.87 1.54 8.38
C ILE A 56 6.56 2.61 7.54
N TYR A 57 7.30 3.54 8.16
CA TYR A 57 8.03 4.59 7.47
C TYR A 57 9.01 4.03 6.44
N ARG A 58 9.84 3.07 6.86
CA ARG A 58 10.85 2.45 6.00
C ARG A 58 10.21 1.76 4.80
N ASN A 59 9.17 0.95 5.02
CA ASN A 59 8.51 0.21 3.95
C ASN A 59 7.76 1.15 3.00
N ALA A 60 7.02 2.14 3.54
CA ALA A 60 6.30 3.12 2.72
C ALA A 60 7.27 3.97 1.88
N SER A 61 8.42 4.38 2.45
CA SER A 61 9.41 5.22 1.75
C SER A 61 10.15 4.50 0.63
N LYS A 62 10.14 3.17 0.60
CA LYS A 62 10.73 2.38 -0.51
C LYS A 62 9.85 2.35 -1.75
N VAL A 63 8.53 2.40 -1.57
CA VAL A 63 7.57 2.28 -2.66
C VAL A 63 7.28 3.67 -3.23
N PRO A 64 7.44 3.93 -4.53
CA PRO A 64 7.08 5.22 -5.10
C PRO A 64 5.59 5.54 -4.91
N LYS A 65 5.29 6.81 -4.59
CA LYS A 65 3.92 7.31 -4.39
C LYS A 65 3.00 6.94 -5.55
N GLU A 66 3.47 7.12 -6.79
CA GLU A 66 2.72 6.85 -8.01
C GLU A 66 2.31 5.38 -8.11
N LEU A 67 3.18 4.47 -7.66
CA LEU A 67 2.91 3.04 -7.63
C LEU A 67 1.82 2.70 -6.60
N SER A 68 1.89 3.26 -5.39
CA SER A 68 0.86 3.07 -4.36
C SER A 68 -0.50 3.60 -4.81
N VAL A 69 -0.54 4.79 -5.40
CA VAL A 69 -1.76 5.44 -5.91
C VAL A 69 -2.39 4.60 -7.03
N GLU A 70 -1.59 4.16 -8.00
CA GLU A 70 -2.08 3.38 -9.14
C GLU A 70 -2.60 2.00 -8.70
N LEU A 71 -1.95 1.38 -7.71
CA LEU A 71 -2.40 0.13 -7.10
C LEU A 71 -3.73 0.32 -6.37
N ALA A 72 -3.90 1.39 -5.57
CA ALA A 72 -5.15 1.69 -4.89
C ALA A 72 -6.30 1.94 -5.88
N LYS A 73 -6.05 2.69 -6.95
CA LYS A 73 -7.03 2.95 -8.01
C LYS A 73 -7.43 1.68 -8.75
N THR A 74 -6.44 0.89 -9.18
CA THR A 74 -6.69 -0.32 -9.98
C THR A 74 -7.43 -1.38 -9.16
N THR A 75 -7.07 -1.56 -7.89
CA THR A 75 -7.76 -2.50 -7.00
C THR A 75 -9.20 -2.08 -6.71
N ALA A 76 -9.47 -0.78 -6.54
CA ALA A 76 -10.83 -0.27 -6.40
C ALA A 76 -11.71 -0.55 -7.62
N LEU A 77 -11.19 -0.35 -8.84
CA LEU A 77 -11.89 -0.70 -10.08
C LEU A 77 -12.13 -2.21 -10.21
N ALA A 78 -11.14 -3.01 -9.79
CA ALA A 78 -11.23 -4.46 -9.86
C ALA A 78 -12.29 -5.06 -8.93
N GLN A 79 -12.63 -4.42 -7.81
CA GLN A 79 -13.66 -4.92 -6.89
C GLN A 79 -15.03 -5.05 -7.58
N ASP A 80 -15.48 -3.99 -8.27
CA ASP A 80 -16.77 -4.01 -8.97
C ASP A 80 -16.73 -4.92 -10.21
N SER A 81 -15.61 -4.95 -10.93
CA SER A 81 -15.43 -5.88 -12.05
C SER A 81 -15.51 -7.34 -11.58
N TRP A 82 -14.77 -7.69 -10.52
CA TRP A 82 -14.78 -9.04 -9.92
C TRP A 82 -16.19 -9.44 -9.45
N ALA A 83 -16.91 -8.54 -8.76
CA ALA A 83 -18.25 -8.84 -8.28
C ALA A 83 -19.23 -9.15 -9.43
N ASN A 84 -19.12 -8.42 -10.55
CA ASN A 84 -19.94 -8.66 -11.73
C ASN A 84 -19.52 -9.92 -12.50
N ALA A 85 -18.22 -10.07 -12.76
CA ALA A 85 -17.61 -11.24 -13.41
C ALA A 85 -18.01 -12.53 -12.69
N ARG A 86 -17.88 -12.55 -11.35
CA ARG A 86 -18.27 -13.70 -10.53
C ARG A 86 -19.76 -14.00 -10.60
N ARG A 87 -20.62 -12.98 -10.54
CA ARG A 87 -22.08 -13.15 -10.62
C ARG A 87 -22.54 -13.69 -11.97
N LYS A 88 -21.87 -13.30 -13.05
CA LYS A 88 -22.19 -13.74 -14.42
C LYS A 88 -21.42 -14.97 -14.88
N ASN A 89 -20.50 -15.48 -14.04
CA ASN A 89 -19.55 -16.52 -14.41
C ASN A 89 -18.71 -16.16 -15.65
N GLN A 90 -18.25 -14.91 -15.72
CA GLN A 90 -17.46 -14.32 -16.82
C GLN A 90 -16.10 -13.84 -16.29
N PRO A 91 -15.17 -14.74 -15.92
CA PRO A 91 -13.87 -14.37 -15.37
C PRO A 91 -13.03 -13.48 -16.31
N GLU A 92 -13.23 -13.61 -17.62
CA GLU A 92 -12.59 -12.82 -18.67
C GLU A 92 -12.73 -11.30 -18.46
N ASP A 93 -13.84 -10.85 -17.88
CA ASP A 93 -14.10 -9.43 -17.58
C ASP A 93 -13.12 -8.85 -16.52
N LEU A 94 -12.56 -9.71 -15.67
CA LEU A 94 -11.61 -9.31 -14.62
C LEU A 94 -10.15 -9.42 -15.07
N ILE A 95 -9.84 -10.31 -16.03
CA ILE A 95 -8.46 -10.65 -16.42
C ILE A 95 -7.59 -9.41 -16.70
N PRO A 96 -8.05 -8.38 -17.44
CA PRO A 96 -7.23 -7.19 -17.69
C PRO A 96 -6.83 -6.45 -16.41
N LEU A 97 -7.76 -6.27 -15.47
CA LEU A 97 -7.50 -5.59 -14.20
C LEU A 97 -6.63 -6.46 -13.29
N LEU A 98 -6.86 -7.77 -13.27
CA LEU A 98 -6.06 -8.71 -12.47
C LEU A 98 -4.60 -8.74 -12.94
N LYS A 99 -4.35 -8.78 -14.25
CA LYS A 99 -2.99 -8.71 -14.81
C LYS A 99 -2.28 -7.44 -14.35
N LYS A 100 -2.95 -6.30 -14.46
CA LYS A 100 -2.42 -5.01 -14.00
C LYS A 100 -2.11 -5.01 -12.50
N ILE A 101 -2.99 -5.55 -11.67
CA ILE A 101 -2.74 -5.68 -10.22
C ILE A 101 -1.51 -6.54 -9.94
N ILE A 102 -1.35 -7.68 -10.63
CA ILE A 102 -0.20 -8.55 -10.46
C ILE A 102 1.10 -7.83 -10.83
N ASP A 103 1.11 -7.09 -11.93
CA ASP A 103 2.31 -6.35 -12.37
C ASP A 103 2.66 -5.21 -11.41
N LEU A 104 1.66 -4.48 -10.90
CA LEU A 104 1.85 -3.47 -9.86
C LEU A 104 2.37 -4.10 -8.55
N LYS A 105 1.82 -5.25 -8.14
CA LYS A 105 2.28 -5.98 -6.94
C LYS A 105 3.69 -6.52 -7.08
N ARG A 106 4.11 -6.97 -8.26
CA ARG A 106 5.50 -7.34 -8.54
C ARG A 106 6.44 -6.15 -8.43
N SER A 107 6.01 -4.99 -8.94
CA SER A 107 6.76 -3.75 -8.83
C SER A 107 6.89 -3.29 -7.36
N GLU A 108 5.82 -3.41 -6.57
CA GLU A 108 5.83 -3.12 -5.14
C GLU A 108 6.78 -4.06 -4.40
N ALA A 109 6.73 -5.35 -4.70
CA ALA A 109 7.64 -6.35 -4.15
C ALA A 109 9.11 -6.07 -4.47
N ASP A 110 9.41 -5.65 -5.70
CA ASP A 110 10.76 -5.27 -6.12
C ASP A 110 11.30 -4.06 -5.36
N CYS A 111 10.42 -3.16 -4.91
CA CYS A 111 10.77 -2.03 -4.04
C CYS A 111 10.99 -2.48 -2.59
N LEU A 112 10.19 -3.42 -2.09
CA LEU A 112 10.20 -3.83 -0.68
C LEU A 112 11.31 -4.81 -0.33
N ARG A 113 11.64 -5.74 -1.24
CA ARG A 113 12.59 -6.83 -1.00
C ARG A 113 13.92 -6.33 -0.42
N GLU A 114 14.43 -7.06 0.56
CA GLU A 114 15.75 -6.84 1.14
C GLU A 114 16.65 -8.03 0.86
N ASN A 115 17.93 -7.78 0.61
CA ASN A 115 18.90 -8.85 0.32
C ASN A 115 18.44 -9.74 -0.84
N ASN A 116 18.60 -11.07 -0.73
CA ASN A 116 18.21 -12.05 -1.73
C ASN A 116 16.77 -12.58 -1.56
N GLN A 117 15.86 -11.81 -0.95
CA GLN A 117 14.47 -12.23 -0.81
C GLN A 117 13.75 -12.33 -2.15
N ASP A 118 12.91 -13.35 -2.30
CA ASP A 118 11.99 -13.42 -3.43
C ASP A 118 10.86 -12.37 -3.29
N ARG A 119 10.24 -12.01 -4.41
CA ARG A 119 9.10 -11.08 -4.45
C ARG A 119 7.96 -11.52 -3.53
N TYR A 120 7.68 -12.82 -3.45
CA TYR A 120 6.60 -13.30 -2.60
C TYR A 120 6.93 -13.12 -1.12
N GLU A 121 8.17 -13.42 -0.71
CA GLU A 121 8.65 -13.18 0.65
C GLU A 121 8.60 -11.70 1.02
N ALA A 122 8.92 -10.81 0.08
CA ALA A 122 8.81 -9.37 0.25
C ALA A 122 7.38 -8.88 0.52
N LEU A 123 6.37 -9.57 -0.03
CA LEU A 123 4.95 -9.24 0.16
C LEU A 123 4.33 -9.83 1.44
N LEU A 124 5.02 -10.75 2.13
CA LEU A 124 4.54 -11.38 3.37
C LEU A 124 4.96 -10.64 4.65
N GLN A 125 5.80 -9.60 4.53
CA GLN A 125 6.45 -8.92 5.66
C GLN A 125 5.55 -7.95 6.44
#